data_AF-A0A6N7P9U9-F1
#
_entry.id   AF-A0A6N7P9U9-F1
#
_cell.length_a   1.000
_cell.length_b   1.000
_cell.length_c   1.000
_cell.angle_alpha   90.00
_cell.angle_beta   90.00
_cell.angle_gamma   90.00
#
_symmetry.space_group_name_H-M   'P 1'
#
loop_
_entity.id
_entity.type
_entity.pdbx_description
1 polymer ?
#
loop_
_entity_poly.entity_id
_entity_poly.type
_entity_poly.pdbx_seq_one_letter_code
_entity_poly.pdbx_strand_id
1 'polypeptide(L)'
;MKQLLTGLVFIFCISCTSEKGPAPTDNPADCDTVLVTSTRMYAIIQENCTNRTCHPGSGSPVVADFSTLVKFKNYITDNGSMFRLRVTGPNADMPQIMGYPQLSRATRDSIACWVGKGMPD
;
A
#
# COMPACT_ATOMS: atom_id res chain seq x y z
N MET A 1 36.15 -52.11 10.92
CA MET A 1 36.64 -50.91 11.63
C MET A 1 35.87 -49.69 11.09
N LYS A 2 35.20 -48.93 11.97
CA LYS A 2 34.72 -47.52 11.84
C LYS A 2 33.67 -47.29 10.73
N GLN A 3 32.35 -47.19 10.98
CA GLN A 3 31.58 -46.11 11.65
C GLN A 3 31.90 -44.67 11.22
N LEU A 4 30.84 -43.83 11.25
CA LEU A 4 30.74 -42.36 11.18
C LEU A 4 30.60 -41.81 9.74
N LEU A 5 29.71 -40.90 9.35
CA LEU A 5 28.72 -40.00 9.98
C LEU A 5 27.79 -39.55 8.81
N THR A 6 26.46 -39.59 8.90
CA THR A 6 25.58 -38.45 9.27
C THR A 6 25.54 -37.30 8.26
N GLY A 7 24.34 -36.98 7.77
CA GLY A 7 24.01 -35.61 7.35
C GLY A 7 23.30 -35.43 6.02
N LEU A 8 22.19 -36.13 5.76
CA LEU A 8 21.27 -35.73 4.68
C LEU A 8 20.41 -34.56 5.18
N VAL A 9 20.95 -33.34 5.09
CA VAL A 9 20.18 -32.11 5.32
C VAL A 9 19.32 -31.86 4.08
N PHE A 10 18.06 -32.30 4.14
CA PHE A 10 17.03 -31.86 3.21
C PHE A 10 16.72 -30.39 3.51
N ILE A 11 17.33 -29.48 2.77
CA ILE A 11 16.91 -28.08 2.71
C ILE A 11 15.55 -28.07 2.01
N PHE A 12 14.48 -27.98 2.81
CA PHE A 12 13.17 -27.59 2.31
C PHE A 12 13.28 -26.13 1.84
N CYS A 13 13.50 -25.94 0.54
CA CYS A 13 13.21 -24.70 -0.14
C CYS A 13 11.69 -24.51 -0.08
N ILE A 14 11.20 -23.88 0.98
CA ILE A 14 9.85 -23.36 1.03
C ILE A 14 9.82 -22.19 0.05
N SER A 15 9.59 -22.51 -1.23
CA SER A 15 9.25 -21.51 -2.24
C SER A 15 7.94 -20.88 -1.79
N CYS A 16 8.01 -19.76 -1.07
CA CYS A 16 6.92 -18.79 -1.09
C CYS A 16 6.83 -18.33 -2.54
N THR A 17 5.99 -18.98 -3.33
CA THR A 17 5.56 -18.40 -4.58
C THR A 17 4.92 -17.08 -4.17
N SER A 18 5.45 -15.97 -4.65
CA SER A 18 4.65 -14.74 -4.66
C SER A 18 3.52 -15.04 -5.63
N GLU A 19 2.46 -15.68 -5.12
CA GLU A 19 1.16 -15.65 -5.76
C GLU A 19 0.84 -14.16 -5.83
N LYS A 20 1.18 -13.56 -6.98
CA LYS A 20 0.57 -12.29 -7.36
C LYS A 20 -0.91 -12.55 -7.18
N GLY A 21 -1.50 -11.89 -6.18
CA GLY A 21 -2.92 -11.95 -5.96
C GLY A 21 -3.63 -11.78 -7.30
N PRO A 22 -4.80 -12.42 -7.48
CA PRO A 22 -5.52 -12.39 -8.75
C PRO A 22 -5.55 -10.97 -9.30
N ALA A 23 -5.30 -10.85 -10.61
CA ALA A 23 -5.39 -9.57 -11.30
C ALA A 23 -6.71 -8.90 -10.87
N PRO A 24 -6.69 -7.62 -10.47
CA PRO A 24 -7.91 -6.96 -10.04
C PRO A 24 -8.96 -7.10 -11.14
N THR A 25 -10.12 -7.64 -10.79
CA THR A 25 -11.24 -7.71 -11.72
C THR A 25 -11.65 -6.29 -12.08
N ASP A 26 -12.05 -6.06 -13.33
CA ASP A 26 -12.49 -4.73 -13.80
C ASP A 26 -13.76 -4.23 -13.07
N ASN A 27 -14.37 -5.09 -12.26
CA ASN A 27 -15.45 -4.73 -11.36
C ASN A 27 -14.85 -3.99 -10.15
N PRO A 28 -15.28 -2.75 -9.87
CA PRO A 28 -14.97 -2.14 -8.59
C PRO A 28 -15.44 -3.10 -7.50
N ALA A 29 -14.52 -3.58 -6.67
CA ALA A 29 -14.88 -4.43 -5.55
C ALA A 29 -15.91 -3.66 -4.71
N ASP A 30 -17.02 -4.31 -4.36
CA ASP A 30 -18.04 -3.70 -3.54
C ASP A 30 -17.43 -3.32 -2.20
N CYS A 31 -17.20 -2.02 -2.00
CA CYS A 31 -16.52 -1.50 -0.83
C CYS A 31 -17.22 -1.95 0.45
N ASP A 32 -18.53 -2.18 0.45
CA ASP A 32 -19.27 -2.59 1.63
C ASP A 32 -18.81 -3.97 2.12
N THR A 33 -18.46 -4.88 1.20
CA THR A 33 -18.01 -6.23 1.51
C THR A 33 -16.50 -6.35 1.76
N VAL A 34 -15.71 -5.41 1.26
CA VAL A 34 -14.24 -5.45 1.40
C VAL A 34 -13.83 -4.94 2.78
N LEU A 35 -13.15 -5.80 3.54
CA LEU A 35 -12.44 -5.40 4.75
C LEU A 35 -11.01 -4.96 4.40
N VAL A 36 -10.80 -3.64 4.35
CA VAL A 36 -9.45 -3.06 4.26
C VAL A 36 -9.00 -2.71 5.67
N THR A 37 -8.00 -3.42 6.20
CA THR A 37 -7.46 -3.16 7.54
C THR A 37 -6.51 -1.99 7.56
N SER A 38 -6.33 -1.36 8.72
CA SER A 38 -5.30 -0.33 8.93
C SER A 38 -3.89 -0.83 8.59
N THR A 39 -3.57 -2.08 8.97
CA THR A 39 -2.29 -2.73 8.63
C THR A 39 -2.08 -2.83 7.13
N ARG A 40 -3.10 -3.27 6.38
CA ARG A 40 -3.01 -3.35 4.91
C ARG A 40 -2.85 -1.96 4.31
N MET A 41 -3.59 -0.98 4.80
CA MET A 41 -3.49 0.39 4.32
C MET A 41 -2.11 0.98 4.59
N TYR A 42 -1.57 0.76 5.78
CA TYR A 42 -0.24 1.22 6.13
C TYR A 42 0.84 0.59 5.25
N ALA A 43 0.73 -0.70 4.92
CA ALA A 43 1.63 -1.33 3.96
C ALA A 43 1.58 -0.67 2.57
N ILE A 44 0.38 -0.34 2.06
CA ILE A 44 0.21 0.36 0.77
C ILE A 44 0.87 1.74 0.81
N ILE A 45 0.67 2.50 1.89
CA ILE A 45 1.27 3.83 2.08
C ILE A 45 2.79 3.74 2.11
N GLN A 46 3.33 2.76 2.84
CA GLN A 46 4.77 2.56 2.93
C GLN A 46 5.36 2.25 1.56
N GLU A 47 4.77 1.33 0.82
CA GLU A 47 5.22 0.91 -0.51
C GLU A 47 5.15 2.04 -1.55
N ASN A 48 4.07 2.84 -1.54
CA ASN A 48 3.74 3.71 -2.67
C ASN A 48 3.95 5.20 -2.39
N CYS A 49 3.97 5.63 -1.13
CA CYS A 49 4.03 7.05 -0.76
C CYS A 49 5.33 7.41 -0.04
N THR A 50 5.77 6.60 0.93
CA THR A 50 6.97 6.92 1.73
C THR A 50 8.26 6.32 1.12
N ASN A 51 8.25 5.05 0.67
CA ASN A 51 9.42 4.40 0.07
C ASN A 51 9.94 5.08 -1.20
N ARG A 52 9.09 5.86 -1.88
CA ARG A 52 9.47 6.64 -3.07
C ARG A 52 10.07 8.01 -2.73
N THR A 53 10.27 8.30 -1.44
CA THR A 53 10.85 9.55 -0.90
C THR A 53 10.07 10.83 -1.24
N CYS A 54 8.85 10.71 -1.78
CA CYS A 54 7.99 11.86 -2.06
C CYS A 54 7.29 12.38 -0.80
N HIS A 55 6.93 11.49 0.13
CA HIS A 55 6.26 11.84 1.39
C HIS A 55 6.96 11.22 2.62
N PRO A 56 8.26 11.45 2.83
CA PRO A 56 9.04 10.73 3.84
C PRO A 56 8.76 11.18 5.28
N GLY A 57 8.04 12.29 5.47
CA GLY A 57 7.81 12.90 6.79
C GLY A 57 8.89 13.87 7.27
N SER A 58 9.92 14.11 6.45
CA SER A 58 10.96 15.13 6.70
C SER A 58 11.54 15.66 5.39
N GLY A 59 11.72 16.98 5.25
CA GLY A 59 12.34 17.61 4.07
C GLY A 59 11.35 18.19 3.04
N SER A 60 11.91 18.99 2.11
CA SER A 60 11.18 19.72 1.06
C SER A 60 11.00 18.89 -0.23
N PRO A 61 9.86 19.01 -0.96
CA PRO A 61 8.73 19.86 -0.62
C PRO A 61 7.85 19.19 0.45
N VAL A 62 7.62 19.90 1.55
CA VAL A 62 6.77 19.47 2.67
C VAL A 62 5.31 19.54 2.19
N VAL A 63 4.82 18.48 1.55
CA VAL A 63 3.43 18.46 1.04
C VAL A 63 2.52 17.56 1.90
N ALA A 64 3.05 16.49 2.49
CA ALA A 64 2.35 15.67 3.48
C ALA A 64 3.32 14.71 4.20
N ASP A 65 3.13 14.51 5.51
CA ASP A 65 3.90 13.55 6.30
C ASP A 65 3.10 12.25 6.49
N PHE A 66 3.56 11.17 5.85
CA PHE A 66 2.95 9.85 5.93
C PHE A 66 3.83 8.83 6.66
N SER A 67 4.81 9.29 7.44
CA SER A 67 5.75 8.43 8.21
C SER A 67 5.09 7.55 9.27
N THR A 68 3.83 7.83 9.62
CA THR A 68 3.01 6.99 10.50
C THR A 68 1.56 6.99 10.02
N LEU A 69 0.81 5.94 10.36
CA LEU A 69 -0.61 5.85 10.03
C LEU A 69 -1.43 6.99 10.66
N VAL A 70 -1.11 7.41 11.89
CA VAL A 70 -1.80 8.53 12.56
C VAL A 70 -1.66 9.82 11.77
N LYS A 71 -0.45 10.16 11.32
CA LYS A 71 -0.21 11.36 10.53
C LYS A 71 -0.92 11.32 9.17
N PHE A 72 -0.97 10.14 8.54
CA PHE A 72 -1.76 9.94 7.33
C PHE A 72 -3.27 10.17 7.56
N LYS A 73 -3.85 9.60 8.62
CA LYS A 73 -5.26 9.80 8.97
C LYS A 73 -5.58 11.28 9.24
N ASN A 74 -4.70 11.98 9.97
CA ASN A 74 -4.86 13.41 10.23
C ASN A 74 -4.84 14.22 8.92
N TYR A 75 -3.88 13.95 8.04
CA TYR A 75 -3.80 14.63 6.75
C TYR A 75 -5.07 14.44 5.92
N ILE A 76 -5.63 13.23 5.86
CA ILE A 76 -6.88 12.96 5.13
C ILE A 76 -8.06 13.69 5.76
N THR A 77 -8.11 13.77 7.09
CA THR A 77 -9.16 14.50 7.81
C THR A 77 -9.15 15.99 7.41
N ASP A 78 -7.96 16.58 7.35
CA ASP A 78 -7.78 18.01 7.05
C ASP A 78 -7.85 18.31 5.54
N ASN A 79 -7.48 17.36 4.68
CA ASN A 79 -7.23 17.57 3.24
C ASN A 79 -7.97 16.56 2.35
N GLY A 80 -9.05 15.94 2.82
CA GLY A 80 -9.71 14.81 2.15
C GLY A 80 -10.10 15.09 0.70
N SER A 81 -10.59 16.30 0.39
CA SER A 81 -10.93 16.72 -0.97
C SER A 81 -9.72 16.72 -1.91
N MET A 82 -8.58 17.26 -1.45
CA MET A 82 -7.33 17.28 -2.21
C MET A 82 -6.72 15.89 -2.34
N PHE A 83 -6.74 15.10 -1.26
CA PHE A 83 -6.30 13.72 -1.30
C PHE A 83 -7.11 12.91 -2.33
N ARG A 84 -8.44 13.05 -2.32
CA ARG A 84 -9.31 12.39 -3.31
C ARG A 84 -8.98 12.85 -4.73
N LEU A 85 -8.81 14.14 -4.97
CA LEU A 85 -8.48 14.66 -6.30
C LEU A 85 -7.18 14.04 -6.86
N ARG A 86 -6.14 13.95 -6.02
CA ARG A 86 -4.79 13.55 -6.47
C ARG A 86 -4.53 12.04 -6.40
N VAL A 87 -5.20 11.30 -5.51
CA VAL A 87 -4.88 9.89 -5.22
C VAL A 87 -5.97 8.92 -5.68
N THR A 88 -7.24 9.19 -5.39
CA THR A 88 -8.30 8.18 -5.60
C THR A 88 -9.28 8.51 -6.73
N GLY A 89 -9.46 9.79 -7.06
CA GLY A 89 -10.40 10.31 -8.06
C GLY A 89 -10.05 9.90 -9.49
N PRO A 90 -11.01 9.96 -10.43
CA PRO A 90 -10.85 9.40 -11.79
C PRO A 90 -9.60 9.89 -12.51
N ASN A 91 -9.23 11.16 -12.29
CA ASN A 91 -8.06 11.82 -12.89
C ASN A 91 -6.85 11.87 -11.93
N ALA A 92 -6.80 11.00 -10.92
CA ALA A 92 -5.71 10.95 -9.96
C ALA A 92 -4.37 10.74 -10.67
N ASP A 93 -3.39 11.54 -10.25
CA ASP A 93 -2.10 11.67 -10.90
C ASP A 93 -0.93 11.39 -9.96
N MET A 94 -1.20 10.96 -8.71
CA MET A 94 -0.16 10.55 -7.78
C MET A 94 0.40 9.15 -8.11
N PRO A 95 1.73 8.97 -8.05
CA PRO A 95 2.75 10.03 -7.89
C PRO A 95 2.94 10.89 -9.16
N GLN A 96 3.11 12.20 -8.94
CA GLN A 96 3.10 13.25 -9.98
C GLN A 96 4.42 13.44 -10.74
N ILE A 97 5.07 12.36 -11.18
CA ILE A 97 6.27 12.41 -12.04
C ILE A 97 7.60 12.53 -11.26
N MET A 98 8.23 11.37 -11.12
CA MET A 98 9.67 11.10 -10.96
C MET A 98 9.98 9.76 -11.65
N GLY A 99 9.36 9.50 -12.82
CA GLY A 99 9.47 8.21 -13.53
C GLY A 99 8.65 7.05 -12.93
N TYR A 100 7.85 7.31 -11.89
CA TYR A 100 6.96 6.30 -11.32
C TYR A 100 5.61 6.27 -12.03
N PRO A 101 5.03 5.07 -12.27
CA PRO A 101 3.66 4.97 -12.75
C PRO A 101 2.68 5.45 -11.66
N GLN A 102 1.54 5.94 -12.12
CA GLN A 102 0.37 6.19 -11.28
C GLN A 102 -0.04 4.93 -10.53
N LEU A 103 -0.70 5.09 -9.38
CA LEU A 103 -1.27 3.95 -8.66
C LEU A 103 -2.26 3.20 -9.56
N SER A 104 -2.22 1.86 -9.48
CA SER A 104 -3.19 1.03 -10.18
C SER A 104 -4.61 1.35 -9.69
N ARG A 105 -5.61 1.12 -10.55
CA ARG A 105 -7.02 1.34 -10.21
C ARG A 105 -7.42 0.60 -8.93
N ALA A 106 -7.03 -0.66 -8.79
CA ALA A 106 -7.33 -1.46 -7.62
C ALA A 106 -6.73 -0.93 -6.31
N THR A 107 -5.50 -0.40 -6.36
CA THR A 107 -4.88 0.25 -5.20
C THR A 107 -5.66 1.52 -4.84
N ARG A 108 -6.03 2.32 -5.84
CA ARG A 108 -6.83 3.54 -5.64
C ARG A 108 -8.20 3.23 -5.04
N ASP A 109 -8.86 2.18 -5.52
CA ASP A 109 -10.17 1.76 -5.03
C ASP A 109 -10.08 1.24 -3.59
N SER A 110 -9.02 0.50 -3.25
CA SER A 110 -8.76 0.04 -1.87
C SER A 110 -8.58 1.23 -0.91
N ILE A 111 -7.83 2.24 -1.32
CA ILE A 111 -7.63 3.48 -0.55
C ILE A 111 -8.96 4.23 -0.43
N ALA A 112 -9.68 4.43 -1.53
CA ALA A 112 -10.96 5.12 -1.55
C ALA A 112 -11.97 4.46 -0.61
N CYS A 113 -12.02 3.12 -0.61
CA CYS A 113 -12.92 2.35 0.22
C CYS A 113 -12.61 2.56 1.71
N TRP A 114 -11.36 2.39 2.11
CA TRP A 114 -10.95 2.56 3.50
C TRP A 114 -11.18 4.00 4.02
N VAL A 115 -10.90 5.01 3.19
CA VAL A 115 -11.18 6.42 3.51
C VAL A 115 -12.67 6.68 3.62
N GLY A 116 -13.48 6.13 2.70
CA GLY A 116 -14.94 6.25 2.72
C GLY A 116 -15.57 5.62 3.96
N LYS A 117 -14.95 4.58 4.53
CA LYS A 117 -15.36 3.95 5.79
C LYS A 117 -14.87 4.69 7.05
N GLY A 118 -14.26 5.87 6.91
CA GLY A 118 -13.77 6.64 8.05
C GLY A 118 -12.44 6.14 8.61
N MET A 119 -11.63 5.44 7.82
CA MET A 119 -10.27 5.01 8.18
C MET A 119 -10.22 4.13 9.45
N PRO A 120 -10.99 3.03 9.51
CA PRO A 120 -11.04 2.15 10.68
C PRO A 120 -9.69 1.46 10.95
N ASP A 121 -9.47 1.11 12.22
CA ASP A 121 -8.32 0.30 12.66
C ASP A 121 -8.50 -1.20 12.36
#